data_AF-A0A3D0LWC7-F1
#
_entry.id   AF-A0A3D0LWC7-F1
#
_cell.length_a   1.000
_cell.length_b   1.000
_cell.length_c   1.000
_cell.angle_alpha   90.00
_cell.angle_beta   90.00
_cell.angle_gamma   90.00
#
_symmetry.space_group_name_H-M   'P 1'
#
loop_
_entity.id
_entity.type
_entity.pdbx_description
1 polymer ?
#
loop_
_entity_poly.entity_id
_entity_poly.type
_entity_poly.pdbx_seq_one_letter_code
_entity_poly.pdbx_strand_id
1 'polypeptide(L)'
;MGNWLKTSILMAAIVALFGAVGLAIGGAQGMLLALLLGGGINLWAYWNSDRMVLRMYHAREVDAHSAPYLYQMVEALSRRA
;
A
#
# COMPACT_ATOMS: atom_id res chain seq x y z
N MET A 1 -0.03 -25.99 6.68
CA MET A 1 0.98 -26.18 5.62
C MET A 1 0.55 -25.70 4.23
N GLY A 2 -0.73 -25.83 3.82
CA GLY A 2 -1.16 -25.52 2.44
C GLY A 2 -1.12 -24.04 2.01
N ASN A 3 -1.31 -23.08 2.94
CA ASN A 3 -1.28 -21.66 2.58
C ASN A 3 0.12 -21.16 2.20
N TRP A 4 1.15 -21.62 2.89
CA TRP A 4 2.54 -21.27 2.59
C TRP A 4 2.94 -21.69 1.18
N LEU A 5 2.50 -22.87 0.72
CA LEU A 5 2.76 -23.32 -0.65
C LEU A 5 2.05 -22.42 -1.68
N LYS A 6 0.77 -22.10 -1.45
CA LYS A 6 0.00 -21.21 -2.34
C LYS A 6 0.61 -19.80 -2.41
N THR A 7 1.03 -19.24 -1.27
CA THR A 7 1.68 -17.93 -1.24
C THR A 7 3.03 -17.96 -1.93
N SER A 8 3.84 -19.00 -1.74
CA SER A 8 5.14 -19.11 -2.42
C SER A 8 4.99 -19.25 -3.93
N ILE A 9 4.02 -20.04 -4.40
CA ILE A 9 3.72 -20.17 -5.84
C ILE A 9 3.21 -18.83 -6.39
N LEU A 10 2.31 -18.15 -5.68
CA LEU A 10 1.79 -16.85 -6.11
C LEU A 10 2.90 -15.80 -6.19
N MET A 11 3.78 -15.74 -5.18
CA MET A 11 4.92 -14.83 -5.19
C MET A 11 5.89 -15.14 -6.32
N ALA A 12 6.22 -16.42 -6.53
CA ALA A 12 7.08 -16.83 -7.64
C ALA A 12 6.46 -16.49 -9.00
N ALA A 13 5.15 -16.70 -9.16
CA ALA A 13 4.42 -16.37 -10.38
C ALA A 13 4.41 -14.85 -10.65
N ILE A 14 4.18 -14.04 -9.61
CA ILE A 14 4.24 -12.57 -9.72
C ILE A 14 5.66 -12.13 -10.10
N VAL A 15 6.69 -12.61 -9.41
CA VAL A 15 8.09 -12.26 -9.73
C VAL A 15 8.44 -12.65 -11.17
N ALA A 16 8.06 -13.86 -11.59
CA ALA A 16 8.29 -14.33 -12.96
C ALA A 16 7.54 -13.47 -13.99
N LEU A 17 6.28 -13.10 -13.73
CA LEU A 17 5.49 -12.24 -14.60
C LEU A 17 6.13 -10.86 -14.76
N PHE A 18 6.49 -10.21 -13.65
CA PHE A 18 7.15 -8.89 -13.68
C PHE A 18 8.51 -8.95 -14.37
N GLY A 19 9.31 -10.00 -14.12
CA GLY A 19 10.58 -10.23 -14.80
C GLY A 19 10.41 -10.43 -16.31
N ALA A 20 9.48 -11.29 -16.73
CA ALA A 20 9.22 -11.56 -18.14
C ALA A 20 8.73 -10.32 -18.89
N VAL A 21 7.80 -9.56 -18.30
CA VAL A 21 7.28 -8.32 -18.88
C VAL A 21 8.38 -7.24 -18.94
N GLY A 22 9.16 -7.09 -17.88
CA GLY A 22 10.27 -6.13 -17.84
C GLY A 22 11.34 -6.42 -18.90
N LEU A 23 11.69 -7.70 -19.07
CA LEU A 23 12.62 -8.14 -20.11
C LEU A 23 12.04 -7.94 -21.52
N ALA A 24 10.78 -8.29 -21.75
CA ALA A 24 10.12 -8.19 -23.05
C ALA A 24 9.94 -6.74 -23.52
N ILE A 25 9.66 -5.80 -22.60
CA ILE A 25 9.39 -4.40 -22.95
C ILE A 25 10.70 -3.60 -23.14
N GLY A 26 11.73 -3.85 -22.32
CA GLY A 26 12.91 -2.97 -22.32
C GLY A 26 14.21 -3.61 -21.85
N GLY A 27 14.27 -4.94 -21.71
CA GLY A 27 15.48 -5.63 -21.25
C GLY A 27 16.02 -5.08 -19.93
N ALA A 28 17.34 -4.85 -19.86
CA ALA A 28 18.00 -4.32 -18.65
C ALA A 28 17.57 -2.88 -18.30
N GLN A 29 17.35 -2.02 -19.30
CA GLN A 29 16.86 -0.66 -19.06
C GLN A 29 15.41 -0.66 -18.57
N GLY A 30 14.58 -1.56 -19.10
CA GLY A 30 13.19 -1.77 -18.65
C GLY A 30 13.13 -2.18 -17.19
N MET A 31 14.02 -3.06 -16.73
CA MET A 31 14.12 -3.44 -15.32
C MET A 31 14.52 -2.26 -14.41
N LEU A 32 15.50 -1.45 -14.82
CA LEU A 32 15.90 -0.23 -14.09
C LEU A 32 14.76 0.78 -13.99
N LEU A 33 14.05 1.04 -15.09
CA LEU A 33 12.88 1.92 -15.11
C LEU A 33 11.75 1.36 -14.24
N ALA A 34 11.49 0.05 -14.29
CA ALA A 34 10.50 -0.60 -13.43
C ALA A 34 10.85 -0.46 -11.94
N LEU A 35 12.14 -0.56 -11.58
CA LEU A 35 12.60 -0.35 -10.21
C LEU A 35 12.43 1.11 -9.77
N LEU A 36 12.78 2.07 -10.63
CA LEU A 36 12.59 3.49 -10.35
C LEU A 36 11.11 3.84 -10.20
N LEU A 37 10.26 3.38 -11.12
CA LEU A 37 8.82 3.60 -11.07
C LEU A 37 8.20 2.90 -9.86
N GLY A 38 8.50 1.63 -9.64
CA GLY A 38 7.99 0.85 -8.52
C GLY A 38 8.42 1.45 -7.18
N GLY A 39 9.70 1.84 -7.05
CA GLY A 39 10.23 2.54 -5.89
C GLY A 39 9.58 3.91 -5.68
N GLY A 40 9.43 4.69 -6.74
CA GLY A 40 8.75 5.99 -6.71
C GLY A 40 7.28 5.86 -6.28
N ILE A 41 6.56 4.87 -6.81
CA ILE A 41 5.19 4.56 -6.41
C ILE A 41 5.15 4.10 -4.95
N ASN A 42 6.12 3.31 -4.49
CA ASN A 42 6.20 2.88 -3.09
C ASN A 42 6.40 4.07 -2.14
N LEU A 43 7.33 4.97 -2.47
CA LEU A 43 7.56 6.19 -1.70
C LEU A 43 6.29 7.07 -1.71
N TRP A 44 5.69 7.28 -2.87
CA TRP A 44 4.45 8.05 -2.98
C TRP A 44 3.31 7.42 -2.16
N ALA A 45 3.17 6.10 -2.23
CA ALA A 45 2.19 5.35 -1.47
C ALA A 45 2.46 5.45 0.03
N TYR A 46 3.71 5.46 0.49
CA TYR A 46 4.02 5.63 1.91
C TYR A 46 3.44 6.93 2.48
N TRP A 47 3.58 8.06 1.77
CA TRP A 47 3.07 9.36 2.23
C TRP A 47 1.59 9.64 1.92
N ASN A 48 1.05 9.10 0.82
CA ASN A 48 -0.32 9.41 0.38
C ASN A 48 -1.30 8.24 0.56
N SER A 49 -0.86 7.14 1.19
CA SER A 49 -1.70 5.96 1.44
C SER A 49 -2.90 6.29 2.32
N ASP A 50 -2.76 7.19 3.28
CA ASP A 50 -3.80 7.64 4.20
C ASP A 50 -5.03 8.18 3.45
N ARG A 51 -4.82 9.12 2.53
CA ARG A 51 -5.89 9.72 1.74
C ARG A 51 -6.47 8.74 0.74
N MET A 52 -5.63 7.89 0.16
CA MET A 52 -6.07 6.90 -0.82
C MET A 52 -6.98 5.85 -0.19
N VAL A 53 -6.60 5.31 0.98
CA VAL A 53 -7.40 4.30 1.68
C VAL A 53 -8.71 4.90 2.18
N LEU A 54 -8.70 6.12 2.73
CA LEU A 54 -9.90 6.81 3.16
C LEU A 54 -10.88 7.01 1.99
N ARG A 55 -10.38 7.38 0.80
CA ARG A 55 -11.22 7.50 -0.41
C ARG A 55 -11.75 6.17 -0.90
N MET A 56 -10.94 5.09 -0.91
CA MET A 56 -11.41 3.76 -1.31
C MET A 56 -12.58 3.27 -0.46
N TYR A 57 -12.53 3.52 0.85
CA TYR A 57 -13.61 3.16 1.78
C TYR A 57 -14.72 4.21 1.88
N HIS A 58 -14.67 5.29 1.09
CA HIS A 58 -15.63 6.40 1.16
C HIS A 58 -15.78 6.92 2.59
N ALA A 59 -14.66 7.03 3.31
CA ALA A 59 -14.62 7.43 4.70
C ALA A 59 -15.26 8.82 4.87
N ARG A 60 -16.05 8.95 5.93
CA ARG A 60 -16.61 10.23 6.36
C ARG A 60 -15.80 10.77 7.50
N GLU A 61 -15.59 12.08 7.51
CA GLU A 61 -14.96 12.76 8.63
C GLU A 61 -15.82 12.58 9.89
N VAL A 62 -15.16 12.23 10.99
CA VAL A 62 -15.80 12.01 12.29
C VAL A 62 -15.48 13.21 13.16
N ASP A 63 -16.52 13.75 13.80
CA ASP A 63 -16.45 14.89 14.71
C ASP A 63 -17.00 14.52 16.10
N ALA A 64 -16.93 15.48 17.03
CA ALA A 64 -17.38 15.29 18.41
C ALA A 64 -18.90 15.00 18.53
N HIS A 65 -19.70 15.31 17.51
CA HIS A 65 -21.15 15.07 17.50
C HIS A 65 -21.49 13.69 16.91
N SER A 66 -20.78 13.28 15.85
CA SER A 66 -21.02 12.04 15.11
C SER A 66 -20.45 10.80 15.79
N ALA A 67 -19.30 10.90 16.47
CA ALA A 67 -18.78 9.83 17.32
C ALA A 67 -18.00 10.37 18.53
N PRO A 68 -18.69 10.87 19.57
CA PRO A 68 -18.06 11.48 20.74
C PRO A 68 -17.05 10.57 21.44
N TYR A 69 -17.30 9.25 21.46
CA TYR A 69 -16.40 8.27 22.07
C TYR A 69 -15.04 8.18 21.35
N LEU A 70 -15.03 8.17 20.01
CA LEU A 70 -13.79 8.13 19.22
C LEU A 70 -12.98 9.42 19.40
N TYR A 71 -13.68 10.56 19.37
CA TYR A 71 -13.06 11.87 19.56
C TYR A 71 -12.37 11.97 20.93
N GLN A 72 -13.08 11.61 22.01
CA GLN A 72 -12.52 11.63 23.38
C GLN A 72 -11.34 10.69 23.56
N MET A 73 -11.37 9.52 22.91
CA MET A 73 -10.26 8.56 22.97
C MET A 73 -8.99 9.15 22.35
N VAL A 74 -9.09 9.73 21.15
CA VAL A 74 -7.96 10.38 20.47
C VAL A 74 -7.47 11.59 21.26
N GLU A 75 -8.39 12.40 21.80
CA GLU A 75 -8.04 13.54 22.65
C GLU A 75 -7.22 13.10 23.88
N ALA A 76 -7.66 12.05 24.58
CA ALA A 76 -6.94 11.52 25.73
C ALA A 76 -5.54 10.97 25.38
N LEU A 77 -5.40 10.31 24.22
CA LEU A 77 -4.10 9.83 23.72
C LEU A 77 -3.17 10.99 23.36
N SER A 78 -3.67 11.99 22.63
CA SER A 78 -2.88 13.15 22.20
C SER A 78 -2.38 14.01 23.37
N ARG A 79 -3.13 14.09 24.48
CA ARG A 79 -2.69 14.77 25.70
C ARG A 79 -1.58 14.03 26.47
N ARG A 80 -1.36 12.76 26.18
CA ARG A 80 -0.38 11.89 26.88
C ARG A 80 0.87 11.60 26.04
N ALA A 81 0.89 12.00 24.77
CA ALA A 81 2.01 11.87 23.84
C ALA A 81 2.86 13.15 23.84
#